data_AF-A0A8T0HWJ4-F1
#
_entry.id   AF-A0A8T0HWJ4-F1
#
_cell.length_a   1.000
_cell.length_b   1.000
_cell.length_c   1.000
_cell.angle_alpha   90.00
_cell.angle_beta   90.00
_cell.angle_gamma   90.00
#
_symmetry.space_group_name_H-M   'P 1'
#
loop_
_entity.id
_entity.type
_entity.pdbx_description
1 polymer ?
#
loop_
_entity_poly.entity_id
_entity_poly.type
_entity_poly.pdbx_seq_one_letter_code
_entity_poly.pdbx_strand_id
1 'polypeptide(L)'
;MDSTKWKSGKQRYERAKKPLSSFDLDIIKYKDYIDDIQAEETITNLRYVRIDNGILKHTIIEHCEAWILKFETLLHQIAKTELYSIYTYFKR
;
A
#
# COMPACT_ATOMS: atom_id res chain seq x y z
N MET A 1 7.41 -4.15 13.42
CA MET A 1 7.76 -3.17 12.37
C MET A 1 6.82 -1.98 12.51
N ASP A 2 7.39 -0.79 12.71
CA ASP A 2 6.89 0.32 13.55
C ASP A 2 5.49 0.93 13.29
N SER A 3 4.62 0.79 14.29
CA SER A 3 3.38 1.57 14.48
C SER A 3 3.61 3.09 14.55
N THR A 4 4.77 3.51 15.04
CA THR A 4 5.21 4.92 15.17
C THR A 4 5.58 5.57 13.83
N LYS A 5 6.18 4.82 12.90
CA LYS A 5 6.46 5.31 11.53
C LYS A 5 5.17 5.49 10.73
N TRP A 6 4.20 4.60 10.90
CA TRP A 6 2.88 4.70 10.26
C TRP A 6 2.10 5.93 10.72
N LYS A 7 2.07 6.21 12.04
CA LYS A 7 1.41 7.41 12.58
C LYS A 7 2.01 8.71 12.06
N SER A 8 3.34 8.77 11.96
CA SER A 8 4.05 9.93 11.42
C SER A 8 3.79 10.11 9.90
N GLY A 9 3.65 9.01 9.16
CA GLY A 9 3.23 9.02 7.76
C GLY A 9 1.81 9.55 7.58
N LYS A 10 0.85 9.06 8.37
CA LYS A 10 -0.57 9.48 8.34
C LYS A 10 -0.72 10.98 8.54
N GLN A 11 0.05 11.56 9.48
CA GLN A 11 0.04 13.00 9.75
C GLN A 11 0.67 13.84 8.63
N ARG A 12 1.58 13.28 7.81
CA ARG A 12 2.05 13.93 6.57
C ARG A 12 0.98 13.90 5.48
N TYR A 13 0.22 12.81 5.35
CA TYR A 13 -0.88 12.72 4.38
C TYR A 13 -2.04 13.67 4.72
N GLU A 14 -2.41 13.78 6.00
CA GLU A 14 -3.44 14.75 6.46
C GLU A 14 -2.96 16.21 6.36
N ARG A 15 -1.73 16.53 6.75
CA ARG A 15 -1.22 17.91 6.72
C ARG A 15 -0.90 18.42 5.31
N ALA A 16 -0.60 17.52 4.36
CA ALA A 16 -0.18 17.92 3.02
C ALA A 16 -1.33 18.11 2.03
N LYS A 17 -2.59 17.77 2.36
CA LYS A 17 -3.69 17.67 1.37
C LYS A 17 -3.18 17.00 0.08
N LYS A 18 -2.41 15.92 0.21
CA LYS A 18 -1.82 15.26 -0.97
C LYS A 18 -3.00 14.88 -1.89
N PRO A 19 -2.95 15.26 -3.18
CA PRO A 19 -4.05 14.99 -4.10
C PRO A 19 -4.28 13.47 -4.19
N LEU A 20 -5.52 13.08 -4.49
CA LEU A 20 -5.92 11.68 -4.72
C LEU A 20 -4.92 10.95 -5.64
N SER A 21 -4.40 11.67 -6.64
CA SER A 21 -3.39 11.20 -7.57
C SER A 21 -2.10 10.69 -6.92
N SER A 22 -1.69 11.22 -5.76
CA SER A 22 -0.53 10.66 -5.05
C SER A 22 -0.85 9.30 -4.43
N PHE A 23 -2.08 9.08 -3.96
CA PHE A 23 -2.48 7.77 -3.46
C PHE A 23 -2.57 6.76 -4.59
N ASP A 24 -3.15 7.16 -5.73
CA ASP A 24 -3.25 6.32 -6.91
C ASP A 24 -1.87 5.91 -7.44
N LEU A 25 -0.93 6.86 -7.52
CA LEU A 25 0.45 6.59 -7.93
C LEU A 25 1.15 5.60 -6.99
N ASP A 26 0.99 5.78 -5.67
CA ASP A 26 1.59 4.87 -4.68
C ASP A 26 0.95 3.47 -4.78
N ILE A 27 -0.38 3.37 -4.94
CA ILE A 27 -1.08 2.09 -5.09
C ILE A 27 -0.64 1.36 -6.37
N ILE A 28 -0.61 2.06 -7.51
CA ILE A 28 -0.17 1.49 -8.79
C ILE A 28 1.25 0.96 -8.64
N LYS A 29 2.15 1.75 -8.05
CA LYS A 29 3.54 1.34 -7.83
C LYS A 29 3.66 0.07 -6.99
N TYR A 30 2.86 -0.09 -5.92
CA TYR A 30 2.88 -1.33 -5.13
C TYR A 30 2.28 -2.53 -5.89
N LYS A 31 1.34 -2.30 -6.80
CA LYS A 31 0.83 -3.36 -7.70
C LYS A 31 1.90 -3.78 -8.71
N ASP A 32 2.59 -2.81 -9.32
CA ASP A 32 3.69 -3.09 -10.24
C ASP A 32 4.79 -3.91 -9.53
N TYR A 33 5.12 -3.59 -8.27
CA TYR A 33 6.04 -4.41 -7.48
C TYR A 33 5.56 -5.84 -7.24
N ILE A 34 4.27 -6.05 -7.02
CA ILE A 34 3.72 -7.41 -6.88
C ILE A 34 3.88 -8.16 -8.20
N ASP A 35 3.56 -7.53 -9.33
CA ASP A 35 3.67 -8.14 -10.65
C ASP A 35 5.13 -8.49 -10.99
N ASP A 36 6.06 -7.57 -10.76
CA ASP A 36 7.50 -7.78 -10.92
C ASP A 36 8.01 -8.96 -10.08
N ILE A 37 7.60 -9.02 -8.81
CA ILE A 37 8.00 -10.11 -7.90
C ILE A 37 7.35 -11.42 -8.33
N GLN A 38 6.10 -11.43 -8.76
CA GLN A 38 5.44 -12.66 -9.21
C GLN A 38 6.14 -13.24 -10.43
N ALA A 39 6.59 -12.40 -11.36
CA ALA A 39 7.29 -12.78 -12.58
C ALA A 39 8.68 -13.41 -12.34
N GLU A 40 9.34 -13.11 -11.22
CA GLU A 40 10.65 -13.68 -10.88
C GLU A 40 10.62 -15.21 -10.71
N GLU A 41 11.75 -15.88 -10.94
CA GLU A 41 11.80 -17.33 -10.76
C GLU A 41 11.72 -17.72 -9.28
N THR A 42 10.84 -18.66 -8.95
CA THR A 42 10.69 -19.17 -7.58
C THR A 42 11.87 -20.06 -7.18
N ILE A 43 12.41 -20.84 -8.13
CA ILE A 43 13.49 -21.79 -7.88
C ILE A 43 14.62 -21.51 -8.84
N THR A 44 15.80 -21.16 -8.30
CA THR A 44 17.01 -20.95 -9.09
C THR A 44 17.96 -22.13 -8.89
N ASN A 45 18.39 -22.75 -9.99
CA ASN A 45 19.36 -23.85 -9.96
C ASN A 45 20.76 -23.32 -10.34
N LEU A 46 21.70 -23.37 -9.42
CA LEU A 46 23.09 -22.95 -9.59
C LEU A 46 24.02 -24.15 -9.50
N ARG A 47 24.43 -24.75 -10.63
CA ARG A 47 25.34 -25.92 -10.75
C ARG A 47 25.08 -27.07 -9.76
N TYR A 48 25.46 -26.90 -8.49
CA TYR A 48 25.36 -27.87 -7.39
C TYR A 48 24.34 -27.49 -6.30
N VAL A 49 23.72 -26.30 -6.35
CA VAL A 49 22.80 -25.80 -5.33
C VAL A 49 21.47 -25.39 -5.96
N ARG A 50 20.36 -25.76 -5.31
CA ARG A 50 19.02 -25.27 -5.62
C ARG A 50 18.59 -24.30 -4.53
N ILE A 51 18.21 -23.10 -4.92
CA ILE A 51 17.67 -22.07 -4.03
C ILE A 51 16.18 -21.95 -4.30
N ASP A 52 15.37 -21.99 -3.24
CA ASP A 52 13.93 -21.73 -3.29
C ASP A 52 13.65 -20.37 -2.63
N ASN A 53 13.19 -19.42 -3.44
CA ASN A 53 12.84 -18.06 -3.02
C ASN A 53 11.34 -17.90 -2.74
N GLY A 54 10.54 -18.98 -2.80
CA GLY A 54 9.08 -18.91 -2.69
C GLY A 54 8.60 -18.22 -1.42
N ILE A 55 9.20 -18.54 -0.27
CA ILE A 55 8.86 -17.89 1.01
C ILE A 55 9.18 -16.39 0.96
N LEU A 56 10.35 -16.02 0.44
CA LEU A 56 10.77 -14.62 0.34
C LEU A 56 9.83 -13.83 -0.58
N LYS A 57 9.51 -14.39 -1.76
CA LYS A 57 8.55 -13.79 -2.70
C LYS A 57 7.20 -13.56 -2.02
N HIS A 58 6.69 -14.58 -1.34
CA HIS A 58 5.41 -14.51 -0.65
C HIS A 58 5.39 -13.41 0.42
N THR A 59 6.41 -13.35 1.29
CA THR A 59 6.48 -12.32 2.34
C THR A 59 6.54 -10.90 1.78
N ILE A 60 7.20 -10.69 0.64
CA ILE A 60 7.25 -9.35 0.02
C ILE A 60 5.89 -9.00 -0.59
N ILE A 61 5.23 -9.95 -1.26
CA ILE A 61 3.88 -9.74 -1.82
C ILE A 61 2.89 -9.40 -0.71
N GLU A 62 2.87 -10.17 0.39
CA GLU A 62 2.03 -9.89 1.56
C GLU A 62 2.29 -8.49 2.12
N HIS A 63 3.56 -8.06 2.15
CA HIS A 63 3.92 -6.73 2.58
C HIS A 63 3.31 -5.66 1.67
N CYS A 64 3.45 -5.80 0.35
CA CYS A 64 2.88 -4.89 -0.64
C CYS A 64 1.35 -4.80 -0.54
N GLU A 65 0.65 -5.93 -0.42
CA GLU A 65 -0.80 -5.97 -0.21
C GLU A 65 -1.21 -5.25 1.07
N ALA A 66 -0.48 -5.45 2.17
CA ALA A 66 -0.73 -4.76 3.43
C ALA A 66 -0.55 -3.24 3.33
N TRP A 67 0.31 -2.75 2.43
CA TRP A 67 0.45 -1.32 2.14
C TRP A 67 -0.70 -0.79 1.28
N ILE A 68 -1.09 -1.51 0.23
CA ILE A 68 -2.23 -1.15 -0.61
C ILE A 68 -3.49 -1.00 0.25
N LEU A 69 -3.80 -2.00 1.08
CA LEU A 69 -4.96 -1.98 1.97
C LEU A 69 -4.95 -0.78 2.93
N LYS A 70 -3.77 -0.40 3.44
CA LYS A 70 -3.61 0.78 4.30
C LYS A 70 -3.91 2.09 3.56
N PHE A 71 -3.49 2.21 2.30
CA PHE A 71 -3.81 3.37 1.48
C PHE A 71 -5.30 3.45 1.16
N GLU A 72 -5.92 2.34 0.77
CA GLU A 72 -7.36 2.25 0.50
C GLU A 72 -8.19 2.61 1.73
N THR A 73 -7.81 2.08 2.90
CA THR A 73 -8.50 2.38 4.16
C THR A 73 -8.42 3.86 4.52
N LEU A 74 -7.24 4.47 4.33
CA LEU A 74 -7.04 5.90 4.56
C LEU A 74 -7.88 6.74 3.59
N LEU A 75 -7.89 6.37 2.31
CA LEU A 75 -8.67 7.04 1.28
C LEU A 75 -10.17 6.96 1.57
N HIS A 76 -10.66 5.78 1.94
CA HIS A 76 -12.04 5.58 2.37
C HIS A 76 -12.40 6.47 3.57
N GLN A 77 -11.51 6.55 4.58
CA GLN A 77 -11.72 7.39 5.75
C GLN A 77 -11.82 8.87 5.37
N ILE A 78 -10.95 9.37 4.49
CA ILE A 78 -10.96 10.76 4.01
C ILE A 78 -12.26 11.03 3.24
N ALA A 79 -12.61 10.18 2.27
CA ALA A 79 -13.82 10.33 1.46
C ALA A 79 -15.09 10.33 2.33
N LYS A 80 -15.15 9.44 3.33
CA LYS A 80 -16.25 9.40 4.30
C LYS A 80 -16.34 10.70 5.10
N THR A 81 -15.22 11.19 5.64
CA THR A 81 -15.19 12.44 6.41
C THR A 81 -15.66 13.63 5.57
N GLU A 82 -15.17 13.76 4.33
CA GLU A 82 -15.58 14.83 3.40
C GLU A 82 -17.08 14.75 3.08
N LEU A 83 -17.59 13.56 2.78
CA LEU A 83 -19.01 13.34 2.50
C LEU A 83 -19.90 13.71 3.69
N TYR A 84 -19.50 13.32 4.91
CA TYR A 84 -20.22 13.69 6.14
C TYR A 84 -20.18 15.20 6.39
N SER A 85 -19.07 15.87 6.08
CA SER A 85 -18.96 17.33 6.18
C SER A 85 -19.96 18.01 5.25
N ILE A 86 -20.10 17.53 4.01
CA ILE A 86 -21.06 18.07 3.04
C ILE A 86 -22.50 17.78 3.50
N TYR A 87 -22.79 16.54 3.92
CA TYR A 87 -24.11 16.17 4.42
C TYR A 87 -24.56 17.01 5.62
N THR A 88 -23.66 17.26 6.58
CA THR A 88 -23.96 18.11 7.74
C THR A 88 -24.12 19.58 7.36
N TYR A 89 -23.40 20.08 6.36
CA TYR A 89 -23.61 21.43 5.81
C TYR A 89 -25.01 21.60 5.22
N PHE A 90 -25.48 20.65 4.41
CA PHE A 90 -26.81 20.73 3.80
C PHE A 90 -27.98 20.46 4.76
N LYS A 91 -27.73 19.76 5.87
CA LYS A 91 -28.75 19.49 6.90
C LYS A 91 -29.00 20.69 7.82
N ARG A 92 -28.11 21.68 7.79
CA ARG A 92 -28.16 22.89 8.62
C ARG A 92 -28.88 24.02 7.90
#